data_AF-A0A4Q7CPZ0-F1
#
_entry.id   AF-A0A4Q7CPZ0-F1
#
_cell.length_a   1.000
_cell.length_b   1.000
_cell.length_c   1.000
_cell.angle_alpha   90.00
_cell.angle_beta   90.00
_cell.angle_gamma   90.00
#
_symmetry.space_group_name_H-M   'P 1'
#
loop_
_entity.id
_entity.type
_entity.pdbx_description
1 polymer ?
#
loop_
_entity_poly.entity_id
_entity_poly.type
_entity_poly.pdbx_seq_one_letter_code
_entity_poly.pdbx_strand_id
1 'polypeptide(L)'
;MTLETLIKEQLDPHLVEVDERTYYPRTFIQQLFVDGYFGEATLRKNAEVIEAVSQSCLTTGFCLWCQLAFSTYLENATQPHLNNDLQQQL
;
A
#
# COMPACT_ATOMS: atom_id res chain seq x y z
N MET A 1 -12.95 -8.17 8.02
CA MET A 1 -12.96 -6.77 8.52
C MET A 1 -13.25 -5.87 7.33
N THR A 2 -13.83 -4.67 7.47
CA THR A 2 -13.91 -3.73 6.33
C THR A 2 -12.65 -2.87 6.26
N LEU A 3 -12.38 -2.23 5.12
CA LEU A 3 -11.24 -1.33 4.96
C LEU A 3 -11.31 -0.17 5.96
N GLU A 4 -12.50 0.39 6.19
CA GLU A 4 -12.72 1.49 7.12
C GLU A 4 -12.45 1.06 8.57
N THR A 5 -12.87 -0.15 8.96
CA THR A 5 -12.55 -0.71 10.28
C THR A 5 -11.04 -0.89 10.43
N LEU A 6 -10.37 -1.41 9.39
CA LEU A 6 -8.93 -1.63 9.42
C LEU A 6 -8.14 -0.32 9.57
N ILE A 7 -8.52 0.72 8.81
CA ILE A 7 -7.93 2.07 8.93
C ILE A 7 -8.14 2.61 10.35
N LYS A 8 -9.37 2.57 10.84
CA LYS A 8 -9.72 3.13 12.15
C LYS A 8 -9.03 2.42 13.32
N GLU A 9 -8.84 1.12 13.22
CA GLU A 9 -8.27 0.31 14.31
C GLU A 9 -6.75 0.21 14.26
N GLN A 10 -6.13 0.28 13.08
CA GLN A 10 -4.69 0.03 12.92
C GLN A 10 -3.88 1.21 12.39
N LEU A 11 -4.50 2.20 11.74
CA LEU A 11 -3.80 3.36 11.17
C LEU A 11 -4.07 4.64 11.97
N ASP A 12 -5.35 4.97 12.19
CA ASP A 12 -5.77 6.19 12.88
C ASP A 12 -5.11 6.41 14.27
N PRO A 13 -4.86 5.37 15.09
CA PRO A 13 -4.19 5.57 16.38
C PRO A 13 -2.75 6.09 16.28
N HIS A 14 -2.12 5.97 15.11
CA HIS A 14 -0.69 6.22 14.91
C HIS A 14 -0.37 7.43 14.02
N LEU A 15 -1.37 8.23 13.60
CA LEU A 15 -1.18 9.32 12.64
C LEU A 15 -0.06 10.30 13.02
N VAL A 16 -0.05 10.74 14.28
CA VAL A 16 0.99 11.66 14.79
C VAL A 16 2.38 11.00 14.78
N GLU A 17 2.45 9.69 15.03
CA GLU A 17 3.72 8.96 15.03
C GLU A 17 4.26 8.74 13.61
N VAL A 18 3.38 8.61 12.61
CA VAL A 18 3.77 8.54 11.20
C VAL A 18 4.42 9.84 10.74
N ASP A 19 3.84 10.99 11.09
CA ASP A 19 4.30 12.28 10.55
C ASP A 19 5.43 12.91 11.38
N GLU A 20 5.39 12.80 12.71
CA GLU A 20 6.36 13.47 13.59
C GLU A 20 7.49 12.55 14.08
N ARG A 21 7.36 11.23 13.88
CA ARG A 21 8.33 10.23 14.35
C ARG A 21 8.72 9.29 13.21
N THR A 22 9.41 8.20 13.54
CA THR A 22 9.89 7.20 12.58
C THR A 22 8.97 5.98 12.51
N TYR A 23 7.65 6.16 12.70
CA TYR A 23 6.72 5.04 12.67
C TYR A 23 6.27 4.74 11.24
N TYR A 24 6.65 3.56 10.74
CA TYR A 24 6.14 3.02 9.50
C TYR A 24 5.03 2.00 9.80
N PRO A 25 3.79 2.19 9.31
CA PRO A 25 2.64 1.35 9.65
C PRO A 25 2.68 0.01 8.90
N ARG A 26 3.75 -0.75 9.10
CA ARG A 26 4.07 -2.01 8.41
C ARG A 26 2.92 -3.01 8.52
N THR A 27 2.42 -3.22 9.74
CA THR A 27 1.38 -4.24 10.01
C THR A 27 0.09 -3.92 9.25
N PHE A 28 -0.36 -2.65 9.31
CA PHE A 28 -1.51 -2.19 8.56
C PHE A 28 -1.33 -2.39 7.05
N ILE A 29 -0.19 -1.96 6.50
CA ILE A 29 0.11 -2.10 5.07
C ILE A 29 0.10 -3.58 4.67
N GLN A 30 0.77 -4.46 5.42
CA GLN A 30 0.79 -5.90 5.15
C GLN A 30 -0.61 -6.52 5.20
N GLN A 31 -1.46 -6.10 6.13
CA GLN A 31 -2.82 -6.60 6.24
C GLN A 31 -3.67 -6.25 4.99
N LEU A 32 -3.44 -5.10 4.36
CA LEU A 32 -4.11 -4.75 3.09
C LEU A 32 -3.83 -5.77 1.97
N PHE A 33 -2.63 -6.33 1.92
CA PHE A 33 -2.28 -7.40 0.96
C PHE A 33 -2.91 -8.73 1.36
N VAL A 34 -2.80 -9.10 2.64
CA VAL A 34 -3.35 -10.37 3.17
C VAL A 34 -4.86 -10.46 2.98
N ASP A 35 -5.57 -9.36 3.25
CA ASP A 35 -7.03 -9.28 3.09
C ASP A 35 -7.45 -9.07 1.62
N GLY A 36 -6.47 -8.94 0.71
CA GLY A 36 -6.70 -8.75 -0.71
C GLY A 36 -7.28 -7.39 -1.09
N TYR A 37 -7.19 -6.39 -0.21
CA TYR A 37 -7.56 -5.01 -0.54
C TYR A 37 -6.62 -4.42 -1.59
N PHE A 38 -5.33 -4.74 -1.50
CA PHE A 38 -4.28 -4.23 -2.36
C PHE A 38 -3.50 -5.37 -3.01
N GLY A 39 -3.15 -5.24 -4.30
CA GLY A 39 -2.40 -6.29 -4.99
C GLY A 39 -2.13 -6.01 -6.46
N GLU A 40 -1.45 -6.94 -7.14
CA GLU A 40 -1.01 -6.76 -8.53
C GLU A 40 -2.19 -6.65 -9.52
N ALA A 41 -1.98 -5.96 -10.65
CA ALA A 41 -2.93 -5.81 -11.75
C ALA A 41 -4.34 -5.25 -11.44
N THR A 42 -4.57 -4.65 -10.27
CA THR A 42 -5.88 -4.09 -9.89
C THR A 42 -5.85 -2.56 -9.74
N LEU A 43 -5.40 -1.85 -10.79
CA LEU A 43 -5.16 -0.40 -10.79
C LEU A 43 -6.31 0.43 -10.16
N ARG A 44 -7.56 0.19 -10.58
CA ARG A 44 -8.73 0.91 -10.04
C ARG A 44 -8.92 0.65 -8.53
N LYS A 45 -8.90 -0.62 -8.14
CA LYS A 45 -9.11 -1.02 -6.74
C LYS A 45 -8.00 -0.48 -5.85
N ASN A 46 -6.74 -0.59 -6.30
CA ASN A 46 -5.60 -0.02 -5.58
C ASN A 46 -5.70 1.49 -5.44
N ALA A 47 -6.17 2.20 -6.48
CA ALA A 47 -6.39 3.64 -6.42
C ALA A 47 -7.48 4.02 -5.41
N GLU A 48 -8.59 3.26 -5.35
CA GLU A 48 -9.66 3.46 -4.36
C GLU A 48 -9.16 3.21 -2.92
N VAL A 49 -8.29 2.20 -2.72
CA VAL A 49 -7.64 1.95 -1.42
C VAL A 49 -6.67 3.09 -1.07
N ILE A 50 -5.84 3.54 -2.02
CA ILE A 50 -4.94 4.69 -1.82
C ILE A 50 -5.74 5.92 -1.43
N GLU A 51 -6.85 6.19 -2.11
CA GLU A 51 -7.75 7.31 -1.78
C GLU A 51 -8.27 7.21 -0.35
N ALA A 52 -8.88 6.07 0.01
CA ALA A 52 -9.44 5.86 1.34
C ALA A 52 -8.39 5.97 2.46
N VAL A 53 -7.20 5.40 2.25
CA VAL A 53 -6.08 5.52 3.20
C VAL A 53 -5.57 6.95 3.27
N SER A 54 -5.47 7.66 2.15
CA SER A 54 -4.99 9.05 2.09
C SER A 54 -5.92 10.03 2.80
N GLN A 55 -7.22 9.74 2.86
CA GLN A 55 -8.19 10.54 3.62
C GLN A 55 -7.92 10.51 5.14
N SER A 56 -7.34 9.41 5.64
CA SER A 56 -6.91 9.29 7.04
C SER A 56 -5.44 9.72 7.23
N CYS A 57 -4.53 9.14 6.44
CA CYS A 57 -3.09 9.39 6.51
C CYS A 57 -2.49 9.51 5.10
N LEU A 58 -2.24 10.74 4.65
CA LEU A 58 -1.65 11.00 3.33
C LEU A 58 -0.26 10.34 3.19
N THR A 59 0.59 10.39 4.21
CA THR A 59 1.93 9.80 4.19
C THR A 59 1.87 8.29 3.93
N THR A 60 0.95 7.59 4.59
CA THR A 60 0.74 6.15 4.38
C THR A 60 0.13 5.86 3.01
N GLY A 61 -0.84 6.68 2.56
CA GLY A 61 -1.40 6.59 1.22
C GLY A 61 -0.34 6.75 0.13
N PHE A 62 0.63 7.66 0.33
CA PHE A 62 1.78 7.84 -0.55
C PHE A 62 2.68 6.60 -0.60
N CYS A 63 2.92 5.92 0.52
CA CYS A 63 3.65 4.64 0.53
C CYS A 63 2.96 3.58 -0.33
N LEU A 64 1.63 3.47 -0.26
CA LEU A 64 0.86 2.55 -1.11
C LEU A 64 0.95 2.93 -2.59
N TRP A 65 0.91 4.23 -2.90
CA TRP A 65 1.12 4.71 -4.27
C TRP A 65 2.51 4.33 -4.79
N CYS A 66 3.57 4.49 -3.99
CA CYS A 66 4.93 4.06 -4.36
C CYS A 66 4.98 2.56 -4.67
N GLN A 67 4.30 1.74 -3.88
CA GLN A 67 4.22 0.30 -4.11
C GLN A 67 3.51 -0.03 -5.43
N LEU A 68 2.39 0.64 -5.72
CA LEU A 68 1.68 0.48 -7.00
C LEU A 68 2.53 0.93 -8.20
N ALA A 69 3.23 2.05 -8.06
CA ALA A 69 4.11 2.55 -9.11
C ALA A 69 5.26 1.57 -9.37
N PHE A 70 5.87 1.02 -8.31
CA PHE A 70 6.90 0.01 -8.42
C PHE A 70 6.41 -1.24 -9.17
N SER A 71 5.28 -1.83 -8.75
CA SER A 71 4.69 -2.98 -9.46
C SER A 71 4.36 -2.65 -10.92
N THR A 72 3.79 -1.47 -11.18
CA THR A 72 3.46 -1.03 -12.55
C THR A 72 4.72 -0.92 -13.42
N TYR A 73 5.81 -0.39 -12.89
CA TYR A 73 7.07 -0.27 -13.62
C TYR A 73 7.73 -1.62 -13.87
N LEU A 74 7.64 -2.56 -12.93
CA LEU A 74 8.12 -3.92 -13.15
C LEU A 74 7.31 -4.64 -14.23
N GLU A 75 5.98 -4.58 -14.16
CA GLU A 75 5.08 -5.19 -15.16
C GLU A 75 5.34 -4.66 -16.58
N ASN A 76 5.71 -3.38 -16.70
CA ASN A 76 5.97 -2.71 -18.00
C ASN A 76 7.47 -2.64 -18.35
N ALA A 77 8.36 -3.25 -17.56
CA ALA A 77 9.77 -3.23 -17.85
C ALA A 77 10.07 -3.99 -19.14
N THR A 78 10.93 -3.41 -19.99
CA THR A 78 11.39 -4.07 -21.22
C THR A 78 12.18 -5.34 -20.94
N GLN A 79 12.73 -5.46 -19.73
CA GLN A 79 13.58 -6.55 -19.25
C GLN A 79 12.75 -7.47 -18.34
N PRO A 80 12.17 -8.58 -18.86
CA PRO A 80 11.18 -9.36 -18.12
C PRO A 80 11.75 -10.04 -16.86
N HIS A 81 13.07 -10.25 -16.80
CA HIS A 81 13.74 -10.78 -15.62
C HIS A 81 13.61 -9.86 -14.40
N LEU A 82 13.57 -8.53 -14.60
CA LEU A 82 13.37 -7.60 -13.48
C LEU A 82 12.00 -7.81 -12.84
N ASN A 83 10.97 -8.05 -13.64
CA ASN A 83 9.64 -8.37 -13.13
C ASN A 83 9.66 -9.72 -12.39
N ASN A 84 10.17 -10.76 -13.04
CA ASN A 84 10.18 -12.12 -12.49
C ASN A 84 10.98 -12.24 -11.18
N ASP A 85 12.14 -11.57 -11.10
CA ASP A 85 13.06 -11.70 -9.97
C ASP A 85 12.63 -10.82 -8.79
N LEU A 86 12.04 -9.65 -9.06
CA LEU A 86 11.67 -8.67 -8.02
C LEU A 86 10.21 -8.79 -7.57
N GLN A 87 9.26 -9.20 -8.42
CA GLN A 87 7.88 -9.49 -7.96
C GLN A 87 7.85 -10.65 -6.98
N GLN A 88 8.69 -11.67 -7.16
CA GLN A 88 8.74 -12.82 -6.24
C GLN A 88 9.26 -12.47 -4.83
N GLN A 89 9.80 -11.26 -4.64
CA GLN A 89 10.31 -10.78 -3.36
C GLN A 89 9.35 -9.83 -2.65
N LEU A 90 8.21 -9.49 -3.27
CA LEU A 90 7.12 -8.69 -2.70
C LEU A 90 6.11 -9.57 -1.98
#